data_AF-A0A958M8T8-F1
#
_entry.id   AF-A0A958M8T8-F1
#
_cell.length_a   1.000
_cell.length_b   1.000
_cell.length_c   1.000
_cell.angle_alpha   90.00
_cell.angle_beta   90.00
_cell.angle_gamma   90.00
#
_symmetry.space_group_name_H-M   'P 1'
#
loop_
_entity.id
_entity.type
_entity.pdbx_description
1 polymer ?
#
loop_
_entity_poly.entity_id
_entity_poly.type
_entity_poly.pdbx_seq_one_letter_code
_entity_poly.pdbx_strand_id
1 'polypeptide(L)'
;LKPLFQPRPMKHAAAMALNWAIILAAMCFCALYFHPAAYFLAVVVIGARMHALAILMHDATHYRFLKNRKWNDLITNITTMYPLFTSIGQYRQNHLRHHKHLNTDDDPDWVSKLGAEAFRFPKTKWEFLRIVFSYLTLYRGVKDAIWFLKRFAPSEKKPAAREGDKLPRLAFYIVLFSAITILGLWKYYALFWIVPYLSTFFMFQYIRSVAEHFGELEYDHELTSSRTVKATAFERFFLAPHNVGYHLEHHLYPGVPFYNLPALHQLLMQEAGYRDKAHITKGYVRGLMEELGG
;
A
#
# COMPACT_ATOMS: atom_id res chain seq x y z
N LEU A 1 -25.35 8.89 1.29
CA LEU A 1 -23.96 8.71 1.79
C LEU A 1 -23.83 8.03 3.17
N LYS A 2 -24.54 8.45 4.24
CA LYS A 2 -24.34 7.94 5.63
C LYS A 2 -24.16 6.41 5.81
N PRO A 3 -24.92 5.52 5.13
CA PRO A 3 -24.72 4.07 5.26
C PRO A 3 -23.33 3.58 4.81
N LEU A 4 -22.69 4.29 3.88
CA LEU A 4 -21.38 3.91 3.35
C LEU A 4 -20.26 4.13 4.36
N PHE A 5 -20.42 5.00 5.37
CA PHE A 5 -19.39 5.30 6.36
C PHE A 5 -19.32 4.29 7.50
N GLN A 6 -20.26 3.36 7.58
CA GLN A 6 -20.39 2.44 8.71
C GLN A 6 -19.32 1.34 8.65
N PRO A 7 -18.39 1.29 9.62
CA PRO A 7 -17.38 0.25 9.64
C PRO A 7 -18.01 -1.10 9.99
N ARG A 8 -17.60 -2.13 9.25
CA ARG A 8 -17.95 -3.54 9.45
C ARG A 8 -16.66 -4.31 9.78
N PRO A 9 -16.28 -4.43 11.06
CA PRO A 9 -15.03 -5.05 11.48
C PRO A 9 -14.79 -6.45 10.87
N MET A 10 -15.84 -7.25 10.75
CA MET A 10 -15.74 -8.61 10.19
C MET A 10 -15.29 -8.63 8.73
N LYS A 11 -15.70 -7.65 7.90
CA LYS A 11 -15.24 -7.57 6.51
C LYS A 11 -13.74 -7.28 6.43
N HIS A 12 -13.26 -6.37 7.28
CA HIS A 12 -11.86 -5.98 7.33
C HIS A 12 -11.00 -7.12 7.92
N ALA A 13 -11.44 -7.73 9.03
CA ALA A 13 -10.78 -8.88 9.64
C ALA A 13 -10.72 -10.09 8.69
N ALA A 14 -11.81 -10.41 7.98
CA ALA A 14 -11.83 -11.49 7.00
C ALA A 14 -10.88 -11.22 5.83
N ALA A 15 -10.83 -9.97 5.33
CA ALA A 15 -9.88 -9.57 4.31
C ALA A 15 -8.43 -9.73 4.81
N MET A 16 -8.14 -9.34 6.04
CA MET A 16 -6.82 -9.48 6.65
C MET A 16 -6.43 -10.96 6.80
N ALA A 17 -7.32 -11.79 7.35
CA ALA A 17 -7.12 -13.23 7.51
C ALA A 17 -6.90 -13.94 6.17
N LEU A 18 -7.66 -13.58 5.14
CA LEU A 18 -7.50 -14.13 3.79
C LEU A 18 -6.11 -13.84 3.21
N ASN A 19 -5.60 -12.61 3.36
CA ASN A 19 -4.26 -12.28 2.84
C ASN A 19 -3.16 -13.06 3.58
N TRP A 20 -3.27 -13.22 4.90
CA TRP A 20 -2.35 -14.07 5.66
C TRP A 20 -2.45 -15.54 5.27
N ALA A 21 -3.67 -16.07 5.08
CA ALA A 21 -3.86 -17.44 4.63
C ALA A 21 -3.21 -17.70 3.26
N ILE A 22 -3.33 -16.76 2.31
CA ILE A 22 -2.69 -16.87 1.00
C ILE A 22 -1.15 -16.82 1.12
N ILE A 23 -0.61 -15.93 1.98
CA ILE A 23 0.84 -15.88 2.23
C ILE A 23 1.34 -17.22 2.78
N LEU A 24 0.70 -17.72 3.84
CA LEU A 24 1.09 -18.97 4.48
C LEU A 24 0.94 -20.15 3.52
N ALA A 25 -0.13 -20.20 2.73
CA ALA A 25 -0.31 -21.24 1.72
C ALA A 25 0.78 -21.20 0.64
N ALA A 26 1.16 -20.01 0.16
CA ALA A 26 2.26 -19.86 -0.81
C ALA A 26 3.61 -20.30 -0.22
N MET A 27 3.88 -19.94 1.03
CA MET A 27 5.08 -20.37 1.77
C MET A 27 5.11 -21.89 1.95
N CYS A 28 4.04 -22.48 2.46
CA CYS A 28 3.95 -23.94 2.68
C CYS A 28 4.07 -24.71 1.37
N PHE A 29 3.35 -24.31 0.32
CA PHE A 29 3.42 -24.95 -0.98
C PHE A 29 4.85 -24.93 -1.54
N CYS A 30 5.50 -23.76 -1.54
CA CYS A 30 6.86 -23.63 -2.05
C CYS A 30 7.91 -24.34 -1.18
N ALA A 31 7.69 -24.43 0.14
CA ALA A 31 8.58 -25.16 1.05
C ALA A 31 8.49 -26.68 0.86
N LEU A 32 7.30 -27.21 0.56
CA LEU A 32 7.08 -28.63 0.30
C LEU A 32 7.51 -29.05 -1.10
N TYR A 33 7.32 -28.18 -2.09
CA TYR A 33 7.57 -28.45 -3.52
C TYR A 33 8.50 -27.39 -4.11
N PHE A 34 9.72 -27.29 -3.58
CA PHE A 34 10.64 -26.25 -4.01
C PHE A 34 11.06 -26.44 -5.48
N HIS A 35 10.66 -25.49 -6.31
CA HIS A 35 11.07 -25.36 -7.70
C HIS A 35 11.32 -23.87 -7.99
N PRO A 36 12.36 -23.48 -8.75
CA PRO A 36 12.68 -22.07 -8.99
C PRO A 36 11.49 -21.25 -9.51
N ALA A 37 10.68 -21.80 -10.41
CA ALA A 37 9.47 -21.14 -10.90
C ALA A 37 8.37 -21.02 -9.82
N ALA A 38 8.21 -22.04 -8.97
CA ALA A 38 7.26 -21.99 -7.85
C ALA A 38 7.70 -20.96 -6.80
N TYR A 39 9.01 -20.85 -6.55
CA TYR A 39 9.56 -19.82 -5.68
C TYR A 39 9.37 -18.41 -6.26
N PHE A 40 9.64 -18.20 -7.54
CA PHE A 40 9.36 -16.91 -8.19
C PHE A 40 7.88 -16.53 -8.06
N LEU A 41 6.97 -17.48 -8.32
CA LEU A 41 5.53 -17.24 -8.14
C LEU A 41 5.18 -16.93 -6.68
N ALA A 42 5.77 -17.64 -5.72
CA ALA A 42 5.58 -17.35 -4.30
C ALA A 42 6.04 -15.94 -3.94
N VAL A 43 7.18 -15.47 -4.46
CA VAL A 43 7.67 -14.09 -4.25
C VAL A 43 6.67 -13.07 -4.79
N VAL A 44 6.13 -13.28 -6.00
CA VAL A 44 5.11 -12.39 -6.60
C VAL A 44 3.82 -12.39 -5.78
N VAL A 45 3.31 -13.56 -5.39
CA VAL A 45 2.07 -13.68 -4.61
C VAL A 45 2.23 -13.06 -3.23
N ILE A 46 3.31 -13.36 -2.52
CA ILE A 46 3.56 -12.85 -1.16
C ILE A 46 3.71 -11.33 -1.19
N GLY A 47 4.47 -10.77 -2.13
CA GLY A 47 4.61 -9.32 -2.26
C GLY A 47 3.27 -8.62 -2.54
N ALA A 48 2.42 -9.22 -3.39
CA ALA A 48 1.07 -8.71 -3.65
C ALA A 48 0.18 -8.75 -2.41
N ARG A 49 0.30 -9.81 -1.59
CA ARG A 49 -0.45 -9.93 -0.33
C ARG A 49 0.09 -8.99 0.76
N MET A 50 1.39 -8.78 0.84
CA MET A 50 2.01 -7.75 1.70
C MET A 50 1.48 -6.36 1.33
N HIS A 51 1.39 -6.06 0.04
CA HIS A 51 0.80 -4.83 -0.46
C HIS A 51 -0.70 -4.73 -0.12
N ALA A 52 -1.45 -5.82 -0.24
CA ALA A 52 -2.84 -5.88 0.19
C ALA A 52 -3.02 -5.61 1.71
N LEU A 53 -2.13 -6.15 2.55
CA LEU A 53 -2.11 -5.85 3.99
C LEU A 53 -1.77 -4.37 4.24
N ALA A 54 -0.85 -3.78 3.45
CA ALA A 54 -0.53 -2.35 3.48
C ALA A 54 -1.73 -1.46 3.09
N ILE A 55 -2.65 -1.95 2.26
CA ILE A 55 -3.89 -1.23 1.92
C ILE A 55 -4.92 -1.32 3.04
N LEU A 56 -5.07 -2.49 3.67
CA LEU A 56 -5.98 -2.64 4.82
C LEU A 56 -5.56 -1.77 6.00
N MET A 57 -4.25 -1.62 6.21
CA MET A 57 -3.71 -0.77 7.27
C MET A 57 -3.84 0.72 6.95
N HIS A 58 -3.83 1.09 5.67
CA HIS A 58 -4.21 2.42 5.19
C HIS A 58 -5.68 2.73 5.50
N ASP A 59 -6.62 1.82 5.28
CA ASP A 59 -8.03 2.00 5.70
C ASP A 59 -8.18 2.10 7.23
N ALA A 60 -7.43 1.29 7.99
CA ALA A 60 -7.41 1.31 9.45
C ALA A 60 -6.78 2.61 10.02
N THR A 61 -5.96 3.31 9.25
CA THR A 61 -5.38 4.60 9.61
C THR A 61 -6.46 5.66 9.81
N HIS A 62 -7.56 5.57 9.04
CA HIS A 62 -8.77 6.37 9.18
C HIS A 62 -9.77 5.81 10.22
N TYR A 63 -9.34 4.86 11.05
CA TYR A 63 -10.16 4.15 12.04
C TYR A 63 -11.38 3.45 11.43
N ARG A 64 -11.22 2.87 10.22
CA ARG A 64 -12.29 2.16 9.50
C ARG A 64 -12.32 0.65 9.78
N PHE A 65 -11.41 0.15 10.60
CA PHE A 65 -11.41 -1.23 11.06
C PHE A 65 -12.22 -1.42 12.36
N LEU A 66 -11.75 -0.87 13.50
CA LEU A 66 -12.41 -1.03 14.80
C LEU A 66 -12.82 0.31 15.40
N LYS A 67 -13.98 0.33 16.08
CA LYS A 67 -14.48 1.53 16.79
C LYS A 67 -13.55 1.95 17.94
N ASN A 68 -13.01 0.97 18.67
CA ASN A 68 -12.04 1.25 19.73
C ASN A 68 -10.67 1.51 19.10
N ARG A 69 -10.19 2.76 19.21
CA ARG A 69 -8.94 3.21 18.60
C ARG A 69 -7.70 2.47 19.13
N LYS A 70 -7.67 2.08 20.40
CA LYS A 70 -6.54 1.32 20.97
C LYS A 70 -6.43 -0.06 20.32
N TRP A 71 -7.56 -0.76 20.20
CA TRP A 71 -7.60 -2.09 19.56
C TRP A 71 -7.42 -2.02 18.04
N ASN A 72 -7.96 -0.99 17.38
CA ASN A 72 -7.70 -0.70 15.98
C ASN A 72 -6.18 -0.65 15.73
N ASP A 73 -5.48 0.15 16.54
CA ASP A 73 -4.06 0.40 16.36
C ASP A 73 -3.22 -0.81 16.71
N LEU A 74 -3.47 -1.45 17.87
CA LEU A 74 -2.71 -2.63 18.29
C LEU A 74 -2.85 -3.81 17.32
N ILE A 75 -4.09 -4.15 16.93
CA ILE A 75 -4.32 -5.30 16.05
C ILE A 75 -3.71 -5.00 14.68
N THR A 76 -3.98 -3.82 14.10
CA THR A 76 -3.41 -3.45 12.80
C THR A 76 -1.88 -3.46 12.87
N ASN A 77 -1.29 -2.98 13.95
CA ASN A 77 0.15 -3.01 14.13
C ASN A 77 0.71 -4.45 14.09
N ILE A 78 0.18 -5.36 14.90
CA ILE A 78 0.66 -6.74 15.00
C ILE A 78 0.48 -7.49 13.67
N THR A 79 -0.65 -7.29 12.99
CA THR A 79 -1.02 -8.11 11.82
C THR A 79 -0.61 -7.51 10.49
N THR A 80 -0.21 -6.24 10.43
CA THR A 80 0.14 -5.58 9.15
C THR A 80 1.37 -4.68 9.25
N MET A 81 1.40 -3.73 10.19
CA MET A 81 2.43 -2.68 10.19
C MET A 81 3.79 -3.17 10.69
N TYR A 82 3.86 -3.85 11.83
CA TYR A 82 5.12 -4.38 12.36
C TYR A 82 5.75 -5.43 11.43
N PRO A 83 4.97 -6.36 10.83
CA PRO A 83 5.48 -7.24 9.79
C PRO A 83 6.09 -6.51 8.57
N LEU A 84 5.61 -5.29 8.28
CA LEU A 84 6.11 -4.40 7.22
C LEU A 84 7.05 -3.30 7.75
N PHE A 85 7.63 -3.51 8.93
CA PHE A 85 8.65 -2.64 9.54
C PHE A 85 8.23 -1.19 9.82
N THR A 86 6.94 -0.93 9.97
CA THR A 86 6.37 0.39 10.28
C THR A 86 5.36 0.32 11.44
N SER A 87 4.70 1.43 11.79
CA SER A 87 3.58 1.45 12.73
C SER A 87 2.47 2.34 12.22
N ILE A 88 1.24 2.07 12.67
CA ILE A 88 0.08 2.88 12.33
C ILE A 88 0.20 4.30 12.84
N GLY A 89 0.83 4.53 14.00
CA GLY A 89 1.08 5.87 14.49
C GLY A 89 1.95 6.67 13.54
N GLN A 90 3.06 6.09 13.08
CA GLN A 90 3.98 6.73 12.15
C GLN A 90 3.35 6.96 10.77
N TYR A 91 2.69 5.93 10.23
CA TYR A 91 2.02 6.02 8.94
C TYR A 91 0.89 7.04 8.96
N ARG A 92 0.05 7.04 10.00
CA ARG A 92 -1.09 7.97 10.15
C ARG A 92 -0.67 9.43 10.16
N GLN A 93 0.41 9.77 10.86
CA GLN A 93 0.89 11.16 10.90
C GLN A 93 1.30 11.67 9.52
N ASN A 94 1.95 10.83 8.72
CA ASN A 94 2.32 11.15 7.35
C ASN A 94 1.08 11.22 6.44
N HIS A 95 0.28 10.18 6.48
CA HIS A 95 -0.83 9.99 5.56
C HIS A 95 -1.98 11.00 5.76
N LEU A 96 -2.31 11.39 7.01
CA LEU A 96 -3.31 12.42 7.24
C LEU A 96 -2.85 13.82 6.79
N ARG A 97 -1.54 14.10 6.83
CA ARG A 97 -0.99 15.33 6.26
C ARG A 97 -1.05 15.32 4.74
N HIS A 98 -0.74 14.18 4.11
CA HIS A 98 -0.91 13.98 2.68
C HIS A 98 -2.36 14.26 2.24
N HIS A 99 -3.37 13.69 2.90
CA HIS A 99 -4.78 14.01 2.59
C HIS A 99 -5.12 15.49 2.75
N LYS A 100 -4.58 16.15 3.78
CA LYS A 100 -4.88 17.56 4.06
C LYS A 100 -4.23 18.52 3.06
N HIS A 101 -3.05 18.17 2.57
CA HIS A 101 -2.19 19.04 1.76
C HIS A 101 -1.91 18.47 0.37
N LEU A 102 -2.77 17.58 -0.14
CA LEU A 102 -2.55 16.76 -1.33
C LEU A 102 -1.81 17.50 -2.45
N ASN A 103 -0.63 16.99 -2.82
CA ASN A 103 0.24 17.47 -3.90
C ASN A 103 0.77 18.91 -3.76
N THR A 104 0.76 19.50 -2.56
CA THR A 104 1.41 20.78 -2.28
C THR A 104 2.79 20.60 -1.64
N ASP A 105 3.51 21.69 -1.42
CA ASP A 105 4.80 21.69 -0.70
C ASP A 105 4.69 21.26 0.78
N ASP A 106 3.47 21.18 1.32
CA ASP A 106 3.20 20.67 2.67
C ASP A 106 2.83 19.17 2.69
N ASP A 107 2.64 18.54 1.52
CA ASP A 107 2.39 17.11 1.42
C ASP A 107 3.69 16.32 1.59
N PRO A 108 3.84 15.56 2.70
CA PRO A 108 5.06 14.82 2.94
C PRO A 108 5.29 13.71 1.91
N ASP A 109 4.24 13.11 1.35
CA ASP A 109 4.36 12.08 0.32
C ASP A 109 4.83 12.67 -1.01
N TRP A 110 4.27 13.81 -1.40
CA TRP A 110 4.67 14.54 -2.60
C TRP A 110 6.13 15.00 -2.52
N VAL A 111 6.49 15.80 -1.51
CA VAL A 111 7.83 16.38 -1.36
C VAL A 111 8.91 15.31 -1.26
N SER A 112 8.62 14.18 -0.61
CA SER A 112 9.59 13.09 -0.49
C SER A 112 9.95 12.42 -1.82
N LYS A 113 9.08 12.55 -2.83
CA LYS A 113 9.24 11.98 -4.17
C LYS A 113 9.76 13.01 -5.18
N LEU A 114 9.68 14.30 -4.88
CA LEU A 114 10.27 15.35 -5.71
C LEU A 114 11.78 15.11 -5.90
N GLY A 115 12.22 15.15 -7.16
CA GLY A 115 13.62 14.92 -7.53
C GLY A 115 14.06 13.45 -7.57
N ALA A 116 13.24 12.49 -7.13
CA ALA A 116 13.55 11.08 -7.27
C ALA A 116 13.34 10.62 -8.73
N GLU A 117 14.36 10.01 -9.34
CA GLU A 117 14.34 9.51 -10.74
C GLU A 117 13.06 8.71 -11.08
N ALA A 118 12.58 7.89 -10.15
CA ALA A 118 11.40 7.07 -10.38
C ALA A 118 10.08 7.82 -10.41
N PHE A 119 10.03 9.03 -9.85
CA PHE A 119 8.85 9.88 -9.80
C PHE A 119 8.99 11.15 -10.65
N ARG A 120 10.00 11.21 -11.53
CA ARG A 120 10.11 12.26 -12.56
C ARG A 120 9.23 11.91 -13.76
N PHE A 121 8.30 12.81 -14.09
CA PHE A 121 7.38 12.71 -15.24
C PHE A 121 7.52 13.98 -16.14
N PRO A 122 7.19 13.92 -17.44
CA PRO A 122 6.70 12.76 -18.19
C PRO A 122 7.73 11.63 -18.25
N LYS A 123 7.25 10.38 -18.37
CA LYS A 123 8.06 9.17 -18.28
C LYS A 123 7.62 8.20 -19.36
N THR A 124 8.58 7.72 -20.16
CA THR A 124 8.30 6.74 -21.20
C THR A 124 7.93 5.38 -20.60
N LYS A 125 7.20 4.57 -21.38
CA LYS A 125 6.85 3.19 -21.02
C LYS A 125 8.09 2.36 -20.66
N TRP A 126 9.19 2.54 -21.40
CA TRP A 126 10.42 1.80 -21.17
C TRP A 126 11.09 2.20 -19.85
N GLU A 127 11.18 3.51 -19.54
CA GLU A 127 11.72 3.97 -18.26
C GLU A 127 10.91 3.45 -17.07
N PHE A 128 9.58 3.46 -17.18
CA PHE A 128 8.69 2.88 -16.18
C PHE A 128 8.95 1.39 -16.00
N LEU A 129 8.97 0.62 -17.10
CA LEU A 129 9.22 -0.83 -17.05
C LEU A 129 10.60 -1.15 -16.50
N ARG A 130 11.65 -0.39 -16.83
CA ARG A 130 12.99 -0.58 -16.22
C ARG A 130 12.94 -0.42 -14.71
N ILE A 131 12.24 0.59 -14.21
CA ILE A 131 12.09 0.78 -12.75
C ILE A 131 11.33 -0.41 -12.15
N VAL A 132 10.21 -0.83 -12.76
CA VAL A 132 9.43 -1.99 -12.31
C VAL A 132 10.29 -3.26 -12.26
N PHE A 133 11.02 -3.59 -13.34
CA PHE A 133 11.85 -4.78 -13.39
C PHE A 133 13.09 -4.70 -12.48
N SER A 134 13.58 -3.51 -12.15
CA SER A 134 14.69 -3.34 -11.20
C SER A 134 14.35 -3.75 -9.76
N TYR A 135 13.07 -3.92 -9.42
CA TYR A 135 12.68 -4.52 -8.15
C TYR A 135 12.93 -6.03 -8.11
N LEU A 136 12.89 -6.74 -9.25
CA LEU A 136 13.14 -8.18 -9.31
C LEU A 136 14.60 -8.54 -9.02
N THR A 137 15.53 -7.59 -9.20
CA THR A 137 16.95 -7.73 -8.85
C THR A 137 17.26 -7.28 -7.42
N LEU A 138 16.24 -6.91 -6.62
CA LEU A 138 16.33 -6.31 -5.28
C LEU A 138 16.99 -4.93 -5.21
N TYR A 139 17.70 -4.49 -6.25
CA TYR A 139 18.41 -3.21 -6.28
C TYR A 139 17.51 -2.05 -5.86
N ARG A 140 16.33 -1.95 -6.49
CA ARG A 140 15.42 -0.83 -6.21
C ARG A 140 14.73 -0.94 -4.86
N GLY A 141 14.26 -2.12 -4.48
CA GLY A 141 13.58 -2.27 -3.19
C GLY A 141 14.53 -2.11 -2.00
N VAL A 142 15.82 -2.42 -2.12
CA VAL A 142 16.83 -2.05 -1.11
C VAL A 142 16.97 -0.53 -1.00
N LYS A 143 17.06 0.19 -2.13
CA LYS A 143 17.11 1.67 -2.11
C LYS A 143 15.86 2.28 -1.46
N ASP A 144 14.69 1.77 -1.80
CA ASP A 144 13.42 2.25 -1.26
C ASP A 144 13.28 1.90 0.23
N ALA A 145 13.76 0.74 0.69
CA ALA A 145 13.80 0.40 2.11
C ALA A 145 14.72 1.34 2.90
N ILE A 146 15.93 1.65 2.38
CA ILE A 146 16.85 2.61 3.00
C ILE A 146 16.23 4.01 3.03
N TRP A 147 15.62 4.44 1.92
CA TRP A 147 14.92 5.72 1.84
C TRP A 147 13.77 5.79 2.86
N PHE A 148 12.97 4.73 2.98
CA PHE A 148 11.88 4.64 3.96
C PHE A 148 12.40 4.77 5.39
N LEU A 149 13.47 4.03 5.74
CA LEU A 149 14.10 4.12 7.06
C LEU A 149 14.58 5.54 7.37
N LYS A 150 15.25 6.22 6.43
CA LYS A 150 15.70 7.61 6.59
C LYS A 150 14.53 8.58 6.72
N ARG A 151 13.49 8.40 5.90
CA ARG A 151 12.30 9.23 5.89
C ARG A 151 11.54 9.16 7.21
N PHE A 152 11.56 8.01 7.87
CA PHE A 152 10.82 7.74 9.09
C PHE A 152 11.70 7.68 10.34
N ALA A 153 13.00 8.01 10.21
CA ALA A 153 13.88 8.18 11.35
C ALA A 153 13.42 9.35 12.24
N PRO A 154 13.61 9.25 13.57
CA PRO A 154 13.36 10.36 14.48
C PRO A 154 14.15 11.61 14.07
N SER A 155 13.52 12.78 14.14
CA SER A 155 14.19 14.06 13.98
C SER A 155 13.55 15.11 14.87
N GLU A 156 14.30 16.14 15.26
CA GLU A 156 13.81 17.23 16.12
C GLU A 156 12.61 17.97 15.54
N LYS A 157 12.48 17.98 14.20
CA LYS A 157 11.40 18.63 13.46
C LYS A 157 10.13 17.77 13.32
N LYS A 158 10.16 16.50 13.75
CA LYS A 158 9.01 15.59 13.64
C LYS A 158 8.44 15.35 15.04
N PRO A 159 7.11 15.52 15.23
CA PRO A 159 6.50 15.13 16.48
C PRO A 159 6.83 13.66 16.75
N ALA A 160 7.28 13.36 17.97
CA ALA A 160 7.63 12.00 18.33
C ALA A 160 6.46 11.06 18.01
N ALA A 161 6.76 9.90 17.42
CA ALA A 161 5.80 8.81 17.36
C ALA A 161 5.28 8.60 18.79
N ARG A 162 3.94 8.49 18.97
CA ARG A 162 3.33 8.32 20.29
C ARG A 162 4.10 7.24 21.05
N GLU A 163 4.60 7.56 22.23
CA GLU A 163 5.48 6.68 23.02
C GLU A 163 4.91 5.27 23.23
N GLY A 164 3.58 5.15 23.22
CA GLY A 164 2.84 3.89 23.37
C GLY A 164 3.07 2.83 22.29
N ASP A 165 3.65 3.16 21.13
CA ASP A 165 3.93 2.17 20.08
C ASP A 165 5.28 1.43 20.28
N LYS A 166 6.20 1.95 21.11
CA LYS A 166 7.57 1.42 21.21
C LYS A 166 7.64 0.04 21.89
N LEU A 167 6.98 -0.10 23.05
CA LEU A 167 7.02 -1.34 23.82
C LEU A 167 6.30 -2.52 23.12
N PRO A 168 5.08 -2.37 22.59
CA PRO A 168 4.42 -3.45 21.85
C PRO A 168 5.19 -3.84 20.58
N ARG A 169 5.82 -2.87 19.90
CA ARG A 169 6.68 -3.13 18.73
C ARG A 169 7.91 -3.94 19.10
N LEU A 170 8.60 -3.56 20.18
CA LEU A 170 9.76 -4.31 20.66
C LEU A 170 9.37 -5.73 21.08
N ALA A 171 8.29 -5.88 21.85
CA ALA A 171 7.76 -7.18 22.25
C ALA A 171 7.41 -8.05 21.04
N PHE A 172 6.78 -7.48 20.01
CA PHE A 172 6.47 -8.18 18.77
C PHE A 172 7.73 -8.75 18.11
N TYR A 173 8.79 -7.95 17.94
CA TYR A 173 10.02 -8.43 17.30
C TYR A 173 10.79 -9.43 18.16
N ILE A 174 10.83 -9.26 19.48
CA ILE A 174 11.41 -10.26 20.39
C ILE A 174 10.68 -11.59 20.20
N VAL A 175 9.35 -11.60 20.29
CA VAL A 175 8.55 -12.83 20.11
C VAL A 175 8.78 -13.44 18.72
N LEU A 176 8.74 -12.63 17.66
CA LEU A 176 8.93 -13.08 16.29
C LEU A 176 10.31 -13.71 16.08
N PHE A 177 11.39 -13.00 16.45
CA PHE A 177 12.75 -13.47 16.21
C PHE A 177 13.18 -14.58 17.16
N SER A 178 12.67 -14.62 18.39
CA SER A 178 12.82 -15.78 19.27
C SER A 178 12.15 -17.01 18.66
N ALA A 179 10.92 -16.90 18.15
CA ALA A 179 10.23 -18.00 17.49
C ALA A 179 10.98 -18.48 16.23
N ILE A 180 11.43 -17.56 15.37
CA ILE A 180 12.23 -17.90 14.17
C ILE A 180 13.53 -18.62 14.56
N THR A 181 14.19 -18.19 15.63
CA THR A 181 15.45 -18.79 16.09
C THR A 181 15.22 -20.18 16.67
N ILE A 182 14.25 -20.32 17.58
CA ILE A 182 13.93 -21.61 18.23
C ILE A 182 13.49 -22.66 17.18
N LEU A 183 12.74 -22.24 16.17
CA LEU A 183 12.23 -23.13 15.11
C LEU A 183 13.19 -23.29 13.91
N GLY A 184 14.36 -22.62 13.91
CA GLY A 184 15.32 -22.69 12.81
C GLY A 184 14.81 -22.12 11.47
N LEU A 185 13.88 -21.15 11.50
CA LEU A 185 13.16 -20.66 10.32
C LEU A 185 13.85 -19.50 9.57
N TRP A 186 15.09 -19.15 9.90
CA TRP A 186 15.79 -18.01 9.32
C TRP A 186 15.88 -18.06 7.79
N LYS A 187 16.13 -19.24 7.20
CA LYS A 187 16.13 -19.44 5.75
C LYS A 187 14.78 -19.07 5.13
N TYR A 188 13.67 -19.55 5.72
CA TYR A 188 12.32 -19.28 5.24
C TYR A 188 11.94 -17.81 5.42
N TYR A 189 12.32 -17.20 6.54
CA TYR A 189 12.11 -15.77 6.78
C TYR A 189 12.86 -14.92 5.73
N ALA A 190 14.11 -15.25 5.42
CA ALA A 190 14.86 -14.54 4.38
C ALA A 190 14.21 -14.69 2.99
N LEU A 191 13.89 -15.93 2.59
CA LEU A 191 13.36 -16.24 1.25
C LEU A 191 11.91 -15.77 1.05
N PHE A 192 11.06 -15.91 2.06
CA PHE A 192 9.62 -15.67 1.91
C PHE A 192 9.11 -14.40 2.59
N TRP A 193 9.94 -13.72 3.38
CA TRP A 193 9.57 -12.44 3.97
C TRP A 193 10.45 -11.31 3.44
N ILE A 194 11.77 -11.43 3.58
CA ILE A 194 12.70 -10.35 3.21
C ILE A 194 12.77 -10.17 1.68
N VAL A 195 12.92 -11.25 0.91
CA VAL A 195 12.98 -11.16 -0.56
C VAL A 195 11.72 -10.53 -1.16
N PRO A 196 10.48 -10.98 -0.85
CA PRO A 196 9.27 -10.33 -1.37
C PRO A 196 9.13 -8.88 -0.91
N TYR A 197 9.48 -8.58 0.34
CA TYR A 197 9.46 -7.21 0.87
C TYR A 197 10.39 -6.28 0.06
N LEU A 198 11.63 -6.72 -0.20
CA LEU A 198 12.63 -5.95 -0.97
C LEU A 198 12.48 -6.06 -2.49
N SER A 199 11.47 -6.77 -3.00
CA SER A 199 11.20 -6.88 -4.44
C SER A 199 9.75 -6.48 -4.75
N THR A 200 8.87 -7.47 -4.85
CA THR A 200 7.53 -7.36 -5.41
C THR A 200 6.60 -6.53 -4.55
N PHE A 201 6.79 -6.48 -3.22
CA PHE A 201 6.05 -5.55 -2.36
C PHE A 201 6.28 -4.08 -2.75
N PHE A 202 7.53 -3.63 -2.79
CA PHE A 202 7.85 -2.26 -3.21
C PHE A 202 7.52 -2.03 -4.69
N MET A 203 7.67 -3.05 -5.54
CA MET A 203 7.25 -2.99 -6.94
C MET A 203 5.76 -2.65 -7.07
N PHE A 204 4.88 -3.36 -6.35
CA PHE A 204 3.44 -3.10 -6.38
C PHE A 204 3.08 -1.76 -5.73
N GLN A 205 3.77 -1.35 -4.66
CA GLN A 205 3.61 -0.02 -4.10
C GLN A 205 3.99 1.08 -5.09
N TYR A 206 5.08 0.90 -5.85
CA TYR A 206 5.53 1.84 -6.86
C TYR A 206 4.52 1.96 -8.00
N ILE A 207 4.12 0.83 -8.61
CA ILE A 207 3.11 0.80 -9.69
C ILE A 207 1.84 1.50 -9.23
N ARG A 208 1.35 1.16 -8.03
CA ARG A 208 0.15 1.79 -7.47
C ARG A 208 0.33 3.29 -7.27
N SER A 209 1.44 3.71 -6.66
CA SER A 209 1.69 5.13 -6.41
C SER A 209 1.72 5.93 -7.72
N VAL A 210 2.33 5.38 -8.78
CA VAL A 210 2.34 6.03 -10.10
C VAL A 210 0.93 6.12 -10.67
N ALA A 211 0.17 5.03 -10.59
CA ALA A 211 -1.19 4.97 -11.13
C ALA A 211 -2.21 5.85 -10.41
N GLU A 212 -1.98 6.20 -9.15
CA GLU A 212 -2.95 6.94 -8.34
C GLU A 212 -2.62 8.44 -8.23
N HIS A 213 -1.34 8.81 -8.37
CA HIS A 213 -0.85 10.16 -8.06
C HIS A 213 0.14 10.76 -9.06
N PHE A 214 0.57 10.02 -10.09
CA PHE A 214 1.50 10.54 -11.10
C PHE A 214 1.00 10.22 -12.51
N GLY A 215 1.86 10.31 -13.53
CA GLY A 215 1.46 10.22 -14.93
C GLY A 215 0.96 11.57 -15.45
N GLU A 216 0.04 11.53 -16.41
CA GLU A 216 -0.59 12.72 -17.02
C GLU A 216 -1.72 13.32 -16.17
N LEU A 217 -1.55 13.39 -14.85
CA LEU A 217 -2.53 14.05 -13.97
C LEU A 217 -2.35 15.56 -13.99
N GLU A 218 -3.48 16.26 -14.02
CA GLU A 218 -3.55 17.70 -13.73
C GLU A 218 -3.68 17.88 -12.21
N TYR A 219 -2.94 18.85 -11.64
CA TYR A 219 -2.89 19.10 -10.19
C TYR A 219 -3.56 20.41 -9.79
N ASP A 220 -4.54 20.85 -10.58
CA ASP A 220 -5.23 22.13 -10.43
C ASP A 220 -6.58 22.03 -9.69
N HIS A 221 -7.13 20.81 -9.58
CA HIS A 221 -8.41 20.53 -8.92
C HIS A 221 -8.34 19.24 -8.09
N GLU A 222 -9.15 19.14 -7.03
CA GLU A 222 -9.21 17.94 -6.17
C GLU A 222 -9.64 16.66 -6.92
N LEU A 223 -10.33 16.81 -8.05
CA LEU A 223 -10.87 15.72 -8.89
C LEU A 223 -9.88 15.20 -9.94
N THR A 224 -8.80 15.95 -10.16
CA THR A 224 -7.74 15.66 -11.12
C THR A 224 -6.42 15.34 -10.40
N SER A 225 -6.25 15.84 -9.17
CA SER A 225 -5.06 15.65 -8.31
C SER A 225 -4.81 14.21 -7.85
N SER A 226 -5.79 13.32 -8.02
CA SER A 226 -5.64 11.89 -7.83
C SER A 226 -6.61 11.15 -8.74
N ARG A 227 -6.53 9.83 -8.78
CA ARG A 227 -7.15 9.06 -9.85
C ARG A 227 -7.95 7.85 -9.38
N THR A 228 -9.04 7.57 -10.10
CA THR A 228 -9.71 6.26 -10.06
C THR A 228 -9.14 5.35 -11.15
N VAL A 229 -8.58 4.19 -10.78
CA VAL A 229 -8.15 3.14 -11.71
C VAL A 229 -9.10 1.95 -11.62
N LYS A 230 -9.88 1.73 -12.69
CA LYS A 230 -10.85 0.63 -12.77
C LYS A 230 -10.14 -0.68 -13.09
N ALA A 231 -9.63 -1.33 -12.04
CA ALA A 231 -8.90 -2.59 -12.14
C ALA A 231 -9.77 -3.78 -12.59
N THR A 232 -9.22 -4.63 -13.44
CA THR A 232 -9.72 -5.97 -13.78
C THR A 232 -9.62 -6.94 -12.59
N ALA A 233 -10.18 -8.15 -12.70
CA ALA A 233 -10.08 -9.15 -11.64
C ALA A 233 -8.63 -9.53 -11.31
N PHE A 234 -7.79 -9.65 -12.35
CA PHE A 234 -6.36 -9.94 -12.19
C PHE A 234 -5.63 -8.79 -11.49
N GLU A 235 -5.86 -7.55 -11.92
CA GLU A 235 -5.24 -6.37 -11.31
C GLU A 235 -5.73 -6.14 -9.88
N ARG A 236 -6.99 -6.46 -9.56
CA ARG A 236 -7.51 -6.44 -8.18
C ARG A 236 -6.82 -7.46 -7.28
N PHE A 237 -6.28 -8.54 -7.84
CA PHE A 237 -5.40 -9.39 -7.04
C PHE A 237 -4.06 -8.64 -6.86
N PHE A 238 -3.28 -8.43 -7.91
CA PHE A 238 -1.86 -8.05 -7.74
C PHE A 238 -1.59 -6.58 -7.43
N LEU A 239 -2.38 -5.65 -7.98
CA LEU A 239 -2.04 -4.21 -8.05
C LEU A 239 -2.97 -3.32 -7.24
N ALA A 240 -4.26 -3.65 -7.21
CA ALA A 240 -5.28 -2.84 -6.54
C ALA A 240 -6.24 -3.70 -5.70
N PRO A 241 -5.74 -4.49 -4.73
CA PRO A 241 -6.59 -5.23 -3.83
C PRO A 241 -7.43 -4.30 -2.98
N HIS A 242 -8.53 -4.84 -2.46
CA HIS A 242 -9.43 -4.14 -1.55
C HIS A 242 -9.95 -2.82 -2.12
N ASN A 243 -10.23 -2.75 -3.43
CA ASN A 243 -10.80 -1.56 -4.08
C ASN A 243 -9.97 -0.27 -3.91
N VAL A 244 -8.67 -0.36 -3.62
CA VAL A 244 -7.83 0.84 -3.46
C VAL A 244 -7.77 1.69 -4.73
N GLY A 245 -7.99 1.08 -5.90
CA GLY A 245 -8.04 1.77 -7.18
C GLY A 245 -9.14 2.83 -7.27
N TYR A 246 -10.11 2.85 -6.35
CA TYR A 246 -11.01 3.99 -6.14
C TYR A 246 -10.33 5.05 -5.25
N HIS A 247 -9.13 5.48 -5.65
CA HIS A 247 -8.26 6.31 -4.83
C HIS A 247 -8.73 7.76 -4.77
N LEU A 248 -9.24 8.29 -5.88
CA LEU A 248 -9.88 9.60 -5.89
C LEU A 248 -11.06 9.67 -4.92
N GLU A 249 -11.92 8.65 -4.92
CA GLU A 249 -13.05 8.56 -3.99
C GLU A 249 -12.57 8.49 -2.54
N HIS A 250 -11.45 7.80 -2.30
CA HIS A 250 -10.83 7.74 -0.99
C HIS A 250 -10.30 9.11 -0.53
N HIS A 251 -9.72 9.92 -1.42
CA HIS A 251 -9.30 11.29 -1.08
C HIS A 251 -10.47 12.20 -0.74
N LEU A 252 -11.56 12.12 -1.50
CA LEU A 252 -12.76 12.91 -1.26
C LEU A 252 -13.51 12.47 0.01
N TYR A 253 -13.55 11.17 0.28
CA TYR A 253 -14.29 10.58 1.40
C TYR A 253 -13.48 9.49 2.13
N PRO A 254 -12.40 9.85 2.85
CA PRO A 254 -11.52 8.89 3.53
C PRO A 254 -12.23 8.13 4.67
N GLY A 255 -13.40 8.62 5.09
CA GLY A 255 -14.28 7.95 6.04
C GLY A 255 -15.07 6.75 5.47
N VAL A 256 -15.02 6.51 4.17
CA VAL A 256 -15.68 5.37 3.51
C VAL A 256 -14.69 4.19 3.45
N PRO A 257 -15.02 3.05 4.08
CA PRO A 257 -14.17 1.88 4.09
C PRO A 257 -14.06 1.27 2.69
N PHE A 258 -12.94 0.58 2.46
CA PHE A 258 -12.54 0.05 1.16
C PHE A 258 -13.64 -0.76 0.42
N TYR A 259 -14.44 -1.55 1.15
CA TYR A 259 -15.50 -2.40 0.55
C TYR A 259 -16.74 -1.60 0.10
N ASN A 260 -16.84 -0.32 0.46
CA ASN A 260 -17.93 0.57 0.05
C ASN A 260 -17.50 1.58 -1.02
N LEU A 261 -16.19 1.70 -1.34
CA LEU A 261 -15.69 2.62 -2.37
C LEU A 261 -16.33 2.40 -3.77
N PRO A 262 -16.59 1.17 -4.25
CA PRO A 262 -17.28 0.99 -5.53
C PRO A 262 -18.69 1.58 -5.55
N ALA A 263 -19.42 1.47 -4.43
CA ALA A 263 -20.76 2.04 -4.29
C ALA A 263 -20.70 3.58 -4.18
N LEU A 264 -19.68 4.12 -3.51
CA LEU A 264 -19.42 5.56 -3.48
C LEU A 264 -19.16 6.10 -4.89
N HIS A 265 -18.29 5.45 -5.67
CA HIS A 265 -18.02 5.82 -7.06
C HIS A 265 -19.31 5.87 -7.89
N GLN A 266 -20.17 4.85 -7.79
CA GLN A 266 -21.44 4.83 -8.52
C GLN A 266 -22.36 6.00 -8.16
N LEU A 267 -22.38 6.43 -6.89
CA LEU A 267 -23.15 7.60 -6.48
C LEU A 267 -22.53 8.89 -7.02
N LEU A 268 -21.20 9.04 -6.93
CA LEU A 268 -20.52 10.23 -7.43
C LEU A 268 -20.65 10.38 -8.95
N MET A 269 -20.67 9.28 -9.70
CA MET A 269 -20.90 9.30 -11.15
C MET A 269 -22.30 9.79 -11.56
N GLN A 270 -23.25 9.91 -10.63
CA GLN A 270 -24.56 10.52 -10.90
C GLN A 270 -24.50 12.06 -10.89
N GLU A 271 -23.47 12.63 -10.27
CA GLU A 271 -23.24 14.07 -10.21
C GLU A 271 -22.42 14.52 -11.43
N ALA A 272 -22.98 15.41 -12.25
CA ALA A 272 -22.33 15.88 -13.48
C ALA A 272 -20.93 16.45 -13.21
N GLY A 273 -20.77 17.25 -12.15
CA GLY A 273 -19.49 17.84 -11.78
C GLY A 273 -18.39 16.83 -11.47
N TYR A 274 -18.73 15.67 -10.91
CA TYR A 274 -17.77 14.58 -10.71
C TYR A 274 -17.53 13.81 -12.01
N ARG A 275 -18.60 13.35 -12.66
CA ARG A 275 -18.52 12.55 -13.89
C ARG A 275 -17.68 13.20 -14.98
N ASP A 276 -17.80 14.52 -15.12
CA ASP A 276 -17.20 15.25 -16.23
C ASP A 276 -15.74 15.67 -15.94
N LYS A 277 -15.30 15.64 -14.67
CA LYS A 277 -13.95 16.06 -14.24
C LYS A 277 -13.08 14.96 -13.65
N ALA A 278 -13.67 13.91 -13.08
CA ALA A 278 -12.92 12.88 -12.39
C ALA A 278 -11.98 12.16 -13.35
N HIS A 279 -10.69 12.09 -13.00
CA HIS A 279 -9.72 11.36 -13.79
C HIS A 279 -9.89 9.84 -13.59
N ILE A 280 -10.38 9.14 -14.62
CA ILE A 280 -10.69 7.70 -14.57
C ILE A 280 -9.88 6.92 -15.61
N THR A 281 -8.98 6.06 -15.14
CA THR A 281 -8.18 5.16 -15.98
C THR A 281 -8.75 3.75 -16.04
N LYS A 282 -8.69 3.13 -17.22
CA LYS A 282 -9.13 1.73 -17.45
C LYS A 282 -7.97 0.74 -17.27
N GLY A 283 -7.75 0.34 -16.02
CA GLY A 283 -6.76 -0.68 -15.64
C GLY A 283 -5.33 -0.15 -15.51
N TYR A 284 -4.49 -0.95 -14.86
CA TYR A 284 -3.08 -0.65 -14.58
C TYR A 284 -2.15 -1.14 -15.70
N VAL A 285 -2.54 -2.15 -16.47
CA VAL A 285 -1.69 -2.69 -17.54
C VAL A 285 -1.89 -1.94 -18.86
N ARG A 286 -3.14 -1.59 -19.19
CA ARG A 286 -3.46 -0.88 -20.43
C ARG A 286 -3.57 0.62 -20.19
N GLY A 287 -4.57 1.04 -19.39
CA GLY A 287 -4.87 2.46 -19.20
C GLY A 287 -3.69 3.25 -18.64
N LEU A 288 -3.05 2.76 -17.56
CA LEU A 288 -1.86 3.44 -17.03
C LEU A 288 -0.75 3.59 -18.07
N MET A 289 -0.51 2.56 -18.88
CA MET A 289 0.55 2.60 -19.89
C MET A 289 0.21 3.55 -21.04
N GLU A 290 -1.07 3.76 -21.35
CA GLU A 290 -1.52 4.78 -22.31
C GLU A 290 -1.29 6.21 -21.78
N GLU A 291 -1.34 6.40 -20.46
CA GLU A 291 -1.12 7.69 -19.78
C GLU A 291 0.34 7.92 -19.31
N LEU A 292 1.26 7.07 -19.75
CA LEU A 292 2.70 7.29 -19.61
C LEU A 292 3.21 7.95 -20.90
N GLY A 293 3.55 9.24 -20.81
CA GLY A 293 4.05 10.04 -21.94
C GLY A 293 5.36 9.50 -22.53
N GLY A 294 5.28 9.05 -23.79
CA GLY A 294 6.37 8.45 -24.57
C GLY A 294 5.86 7.48 -25.64
#